data_AF-A0A2L2YHP8-F1
#
_entry.id   AF-A0A2L2YHP8-F1
#
_cell.length_a   1.000
_cell.length_b   1.000
_cell.length_c   1.000
_cell.angle_alpha   90.00
_cell.angle_beta   90.00
_cell.angle_gamma   90.00
#
_symmetry.space_group_name_H-M   'P 1'
#
loop_
_entity.id
_entity.type
_entity.pdbx_description
1 polymer ?
#
loop_
_entity_poly.entity_id
_entity_poly.type
_entity_poly.pdbx_seq_one_letter_code
_entity_poly.pdbx_strand_id
1 'polypeptide(L)'
;EEQVKEINEAYTHIMAFITITNLFYVGFLARLIFPLKPGYWTAMKNFKIITRTLENVVNEHKSMFKKDEHPSNFIDAFLKERNDRNCKGDPTANYFSDKALIGTLIQFVSDGVLSVAHFITLFMKHVVDHQDHQDKIYAEIVDVVGRGRAPT
;
A
#
# COMPACT_ATOMS: atom_id res chain seq x y z
N GLU A 1 -6.86 -13.47 6.92
CA GLU A 1 -5.48 -13.64 7.43
C GLU A 1 -4.52 -14.16 6.37
N GLU A 2 -4.90 -15.21 5.63
CA GLU A 2 -4.10 -15.79 4.54
C GLU A 2 -3.75 -14.78 3.42
N GLN A 3 -4.72 -14.03 2.89
CA GLN A 3 -4.50 -12.99 1.88
C GLN A 3 -3.49 -11.92 2.32
N VAL A 4 -3.52 -11.53 3.60
CA VAL A 4 -2.60 -10.52 4.16
C VAL A 4 -1.18 -11.08 4.21
N LYS A 5 -1.03 -12.34 4.64
CA LYS A 5 0.26 -13.02 4.65
C LYS A 5 0.85 -13.14 3.24
N GLU A 6 0.04 -13.55 2.26
CA GLU A 6 0.47 -13.67 0.87
C GLU A 6 0.98 -12.32 0.31
N ILE A 7 0.23 -11.24 0.55
CA ILE A 7 0.63 -9.89 0.14
C ILE A 7 1.95 -9.47 0.80
N ASN A 8 2.12 -9.73 2.11
CA ASN A 8 3.33 -9.36 2.85
C ASN A 8 4.57 -10.10 2.33
N GLU A 9 4.45 -11.40 2.09
CA GLU A 9 5.52 -12.23 1.53
C GLU A 9 5.89 -11.77 0.11
N ALA A 10 4.89 -11.54 -0.74
CA ALA A 10 5.11 -11.03 -2.09
C ALA A 10 5.80 -9.64 -2.07
N TYR A 11 5.38 -8.76 -1.17
CA TYR A 11 5.92 -7.41 -1.08
C TYR A 11 7.39 -7.38 -0.66
N THR A 12 7.82 -8.32 0.18
CA THR A 12 9.24 -8.43 0.59
C THR A 12 10.16 -8.59 -0.63
N HIS A 13 9.74 -9.37 -1.63
CA HIS A 13 10.48 -9.53 -2.88
C HIS A 13 10.46 -8.28 -3.77
N ILE A 14 9.38 -7.49 -3.72
CA ILE A 14 9.29 -6.21 -4.43
C ILE A 14 10.24 -5.19 -3.79
N MET A 15 10.25 -5.09 -2.45
CA MET A 15 11.16 -4.18 -1.72
C MET A 15 12.62 -4.50 -1.94
N ALA A 16 13.00 -5.78 -2.01
CA ALA A 16 14.37 -6.17 -2.36
C ALA A 16 14.82 -5.62 -3.73
N PHE A 17 13.86 -5.35 -4.63
CA PHE A 17 14.14 -4.75 -5.93
C PHE A 17 14.05 -3.21 -5.93
N ILE A 18 13.22 -2.58 -5.09
CA ILE A 18 13.09 -1.12 -4.98
C ILE A 18 14.22 -0.54 -4.13
N THR A 19 15.43 -0.56 -4.69
CA THR A 19 16.60 0.09 -4.09
C THR A 19 16.61 1.60 -4.39
N ILE A 20 17.32 2.39 -3.58
CA ILE A 20 17.53 3.83 -3.83
C ILE A 20 18.03 4.08 -5.26
N THR A 21 18.98 3.27 -5.74
CA THR A 21 19.47 3.31 -7.12
C THR A 21 18.37 3.06 -8.14
N ASN A 22 17.44 2.14 -7.84
CA ASN A 22 16.33 1.83 -8.72
C ASN A 22 15.22 2.88 -8.71
N LEU A 23 15.04 3.61 -7.60
CA LEU A 23 14.10 4.73 -7.48
C LEU A 23 14.52 5.95 -8.34
N PHE A 24 15.81 6.13 -8.59
CA PHE A 24 16.31 7.22 -9.45
C PHE A 24 16.18 6.93 -10.95
N TYR A 25 15.82 5.71 -11.37
CA TYR A 25 15.56 5.42 -12.77
C TYR A 25 14.13 5.82 -13.15
N VAL A 26 13.98 7.08 -13.55
CA VAL A 26 12.72 7.64 -14.05
C VAL A 26 12.80 7.83 -15.58
N GLY A 27 11.67 7.66 -16.27
CA GLY A 27 11.56 7.96 -17.72
C GLY A 27 11.64 6.74 -18.65
N PHE A 28 11.68 7.01 -19.96
CA PHE A 28 11.57 5.99 -21.00
C PHE A 28 12.73 4.98 -20.98
N LEU A 29 13.96 5.45 -20.81
CA LEU A 29 15.16 4.60 -20.82
C LEU A 29 15.21 3.65 -19.63
N ALA A 30 14.70 4.08 -18.47
CA ALA A 30 14.59 3.25 -17.28
C ALA A 30 13.79 1.96 -17.56
N ARG A 31 12.70 2.06 -18.34
CA ARG A 31 11.85 0.91 -18.70
C ARG A 31 12.58 -0.15 -19.52
N LEU A 32 13.61 0.23 -20.28
CA LEU A 32 14.43 -0.70 -21.06
C LEU A 32 15.52 -1.38 -20.20
N ILE A 33 15.99 -0.70 -19.15
CA ILE A 33 17.07 -1.19 -18.28
C ILE A 33 16.52 -2.10 -17.18
N PHE A 34 15.32 -1.84 -16.65
CA PHE A 34 14.73 -2.61 -15.56
C PHE A 34 14.67 -4.13 -15.83
N PRO A 35 14.25 -4.62 -17.01
CA PRO A 35 14.21 -6.06 -17.31
C PRO A 35 15.57 -6.77 -17.24
N LEU A 36 16.68 -6.03 -17.37
CA LEU A 36 18.04 -6.55 -17.32
C LEU A 36 18.58 -6.66 -15.89
N LYS A 37 17.92 -6.02 -14.91
CA LYS A 37 18.40 -6.02 -13.53
C LYS A 37 18.07 -7.33 -12.82
N PRO A 38 19.01 -7.87 -12.02
CA PRO A 38 18.73 -9.01 -11.14
C PRO A 38 17.52 -8.73 -10.25
N GLY A 39 16.65 -9.73 -10.09
CA GLY A 39 15.45 -9.62 -9.26
C GLY A 39 14.23 -8.96 -9.92
N TYR A 40 14.36 -8.33 -11.10
CA TYR A 40 13.21 -7.68 -11.78
C TYR A 40 12.06 -8.64 -12.03
N TRP A 41 12.34 -9.81 -12.60
CA TRP A 41 11.31 -10.80 -12.93
C TRP A 41 10.66 -11.38 -11.67
N THR A 42 11.45 -11.53 -10.59
CA THR A 42 10.93 -11.91 -9.27
C THR A 42 9.99 -10.83 -8.73
N ALA A 43 10.38 -9.56 -8.80
CA ALA A 43 9.53 -8.44 -8.38
C ALA A 43 8.25 -8.38 -9.21
N MET A 44 8.33 -8.56 -10.53
CA MET A 44 7.16 -8.55 -11.42
C MET A 44 6.23 -9.74 -11.17
N LYS A 45 6.77 -10.93 -10.86
CA LYS A 45 5.98 -12.10 -10.47
C LYS A 45 5.20 -11.82 -9.17
N ASN A 46 5.87 -11.24 -8.18
CA ASN A 46 5.25 -10.93 -6.88
C ASN A 46 4.26 -9.77 -6.98
N PHE A 47 4.53 -8.77 -7.82
CA PHE A 47 3.57 -7.72 -8.13
C PHE A 47 2.26 -8.30 -8.70
N LYS A 48 2.37 -9.27 -9.62
CA LYS A 48 1.20 -9.98 -10.16
C LYS A 48 0.43 -10.78 -9.09
N ILE A 49 1.12 -11.32 -8.08
CA ILE A 49 0.47 -12.01 -6.96
C ILE A 49 -0.38 -10.99 -6.19
N ILE A 50 0.20 -9.87 -5.77
CA ILE A 50 -0.52 -8.80 -5.06
C ILE A 50 -1.72 -8.30 -5.88
N THR A 51 -1.53 -8.04 -7.17
CA THR A 51 -2.62 -7.61 -8.06
C THR A 51 -3.78 -8.61 -8.07
N ARG A 52 -3.49 -9.91 -8.22
CA ARG A 52 -4.52 -10.96 -8.26
C ARG A 52 -5.23 -11.13 -6.93
N THR A 53 -4.50 -11.08 -5.82
CA THR A 53 -5.10 -11.17 -4.48
C THR A 53 -6.08 -10.00 -4.27
N LEU A 54 -5.71 -8.79 -4.67
CA LEU A 54 -6.59 -7.61 -4.59
C LEU A 54 -7.76 -7.66 -5.59
N GLU A 55 -7.55 -8.19 -6.80
CA GLU A 55 -8.64 -8.46 -7.75
C GLU A 55 -9.70 -9.38 -7.14
N ASN A 56 -9.28 -10.45 -6.45
CA ASN A 56 -10.20 -11.36 -5.77
C ASN A 56 -11.00 -10.65 -4.67
N VAL A 57 -10.32 -9.86 -3.82
CA VAL A 57 -10.99 -9.05 -2.78
C VAL A 57 -12.01 -8.08 -3.38
N VAL A 58 -11.68 -7.41 -4.48
CA VAL A 58 -12.61 -6.52 -5.18
C VAL A 58 -13.81 -7.28 -5.74
N ASN A 59 -13.59 -8.46 -6.33
CA ASN A 59 -14.66 -9.27 -6.89
C ASN A 59 -15.61 -9.81 -5.82
N GLU A 60 -15.09 -10.23 -4.66
CA GLU A 60 -15.88 -10.60 -3.49
C GLU A 60 -16.77 -9.44 -3.05
N HIS A 61 -16.21 -8.24 -2.88
CA HIS A 61 -16.98 -7.05 -2.49
C HIS A 61 -18.04 -6.67 -3.52
N LYS A 62 -17.72 -6.74 -4.82
CA LYS A 62 -18.72 -6.50 -5.87
C LYS A 62 -19.89 -7.46 -5.81
N SER A 63 -19.64 -8.74 -5.51
CA SER A 63 -20.71 -9.75 -5.41
C SER A 63 -21.67 -9.51 -4.24
N MET A 64 -21.19 -8.87 -3.18
CA MET A 64 -21.95 -8.53 -1.98
C MET A 64 -22.47 -7.09 -1.99
N PHE A 65 -22.16 -6.31 -3.04
CA PHE A 65 -22.41 -4.88 -3.07
C PHE A 65 -23.92 -4.60 -3.11
N LYS A 66 -24.36 -3.77 -2.16
CA LYS A 66 -25.74 -3.29 -2.06
C LYS A 66 -25.78 -1.80 -2.30
N LYS A 67 -26.46 -1.39 -3.38
CA LYS A 67 -26.47 -0.01 -3.86
C LYS A 67 -27.08 0.99 -2.86
N ASP A 68 -28.06 0.55 -2.09
CA ASP A 68 -28.86 1.41 -1.21
C ASP A 68 -28.33 1.49 0.23
N GLU A 69 -27.30 0.71 0.57
CA GLU A 69 -26.69 0.72 1.90
C GLU A 69 -25.54 1.74 1.98
N HIS A 70 -25.24 2.19 3.20
CA HIS A 70 -24.06 3.02 3.43
C HIS A 70 -22.80 2.19 3.15
N PRO A 71 -21.82 2.73 2.38
CA PRO A 71 -20.61 1.98 2.06
C PRO A 71 -19.88 1.57 3.35
N SER A 72 -19.52 0.30 3.45
CA SER A 72 -18.86 -0.24 4.66
C SER A 72 -17.35 -0.06 4.62
N ASN A 73 -16.79 0.10 3.41
CA ASN A 73 -15.36 0.23 3.17
C ASN A 73 -15.10 1.06 1.90
N PHE A 74 -13.82 1.29 1.60
CA PHE A 74 -13.40 2.08 0.44
C PHE A 74 -13.85 1.49 -0.91
N ILE A 75 -13.86 0.16 -1.07
CA ILE A 75 -14.30 -0.50 -2.30
C ILE A 75 -15.77 -0.20 -2.56
N ASP A 76 -16.62 -0.35 -1.54
CA ASP A 76 -18.05 -0.03 -1.63
C ASP A 76 -18.26 1.44 -1.97
N ALA A 77 -17.51 2.35 -1.33
CA ALA A 77 -17.59 3.78 -1.61
C ALA A 77 -17.21 4.09 -3.06
N PHE A 78 -16.15 3.46 -3.59
CA PHE A 78 -15.73 3.60 -4.98
C PHE A 78 -16.80 3.09 -5.95
N LEU A 79 -17.39 1.93 -5.68
CA LEU A 79 -18.44 1.32 -6.50
C LEU A 79 -19.71 2.17 -6.50
N LYS A 80 -20.09 2.70 -5.35
CA LYS A 80 -21.23 3.62 -5.21
C LYS A 80 -21.01 4.90 -6.02
N GLU A 81 -19.85 5.55 -5.87
CA GLU A 81 -19.50 6.77 -6.61
C GLU A 81 -19.52 6.54 -8.13
N ARG A 82 -18.96 5.41 -8.60
CA ARG A 82 -19.00 5.00 -10.00
C ARG A 82 -20.44 4.90 -10.52
N ASN A 83 -21.32 4.25 -9.75
CA ASN A 83 -22.71 4.05 -10.13
C ASN A 83 -23.50 5.36 -10.13
N ASP A 84 -23.29 6.21 -9.14
CA ASP A 84 -23.95 7.51 -9.02
C ASP A 84 -23.59 8.43 -10.19
N ARG A 85 -22.32 8.43 -10.62
CA ARG A 85 -21.86 9.16 -11.82
C ARG A 85 -22.48 8.62 -13.10
N ASN A 86 -22.52 7.29 -13.26
CA ASN A 86 -23.18 6.65 -14.41
C ASN A 86 -24.67 7.03 -14.50
N CYS A 87 -25.40 7.00 -13.37
CA CYS A 87 -26.82 7.37 -13.34
C CYS A 87 -27.06 8.84 -13.71
N LYS A 88 -26.08 9.72 -13.48
CA LYS A 88 -26.14 11.15 -13.83
C LYS A 88 -25.65 11.44 -15.26
N GLY A 89 -25.17 10.45 -15.99
CA GLY A 89 -24.55 10.65 -17.31
C GLY A 89 -23.22 11.41 -17.24
N ASP A 90 -22.51 11.36 -16.11
CA ASP A 90 -21.23 12.05 -15.93
C ASP A 90 -20.12 11.31 -16.71
N PRO A 91 -19.45 11.96 -17.69
CA PRO A 91 -18.41 11.33 -18.51
C PRO A 91 -17.19 10.88 -17.70
N THR A 92 -16.99 11.44 -16.50
CA THR A 92 -15.89 11.05 -15.61
C THR A 92 -16.08 9.67 -14.98
N ALA A 93 -17.28 9.08 -15.05
CA ALA A 93 -17.52 7.70 -14.63
C ALA A 93 -16.57 6.70 -15.32
N ASN A 94 -16.13 7.00 -16.55
CA ASN A 94 -15.18 6.19 -17.30
C ASN A 94 -13.80 6.07 -16.63
N TYR A 95 -13.42 7.04 -15.77
CA TYR A 95 -12.17 6.98 -15.02
C TYR A 95 -12.26 6.08 -13.79
N PHE A 96 -13.48 5.79 -13.30
CA PHE A 96 -13.73 4.85 -12.21
C PHE A 96 -13.71 3.41 -12.72
N SER A 97 -12.61 3.00 -13.35
CA SER A 97 -12.44 1.63 -13.85
C SER A 97 -11.98 0.68 -12.74
N ASP A 98 -12.14 -0.63 -12.98
CA ASP A 98 -11.59 -1.65 -12.08
C ASP A 98 -10.06 -1.56 -12.00
N LYS A 99 -9.40 -1.27 -13.11
CA LYS A 99 -7.96 -1.05 -13.14
C LYS A 99 -7.55 0.10 -12.23
N ALA A 100 -8.31 1.19 -12.22
CA ALA A 100 -8.05 2.33 -11.34
C ALA A 100 -8.25 1.92 -9.87
N LEU A 101 -9.35 1.24 -9.54
CA LEU A 101 -9.61 0.74 -8.19
C LEU A 101 -8.49 -0.19 -7.69
N ILE A 102 -8.11 -1.19 -8.48
CA ILE A 102 -7.03 -2.13 -8.13
C ILE A 102 -5.71 -1.38 -7.97
N GLY A 103 -5.40 -0.44 -8.87
CA GLY A 103 -4.20 0.40 -8.77
C GLY A 103 -4.16 1.21 -7.48
N THR A 104 -5.29 1.81 -7.09
CA THR A 104 -5.41 2.55 -5.83
C THR A 104 -5.23 1.65 -4.61
N LEU A 105 -5.83 0.44 -4.61
CA LEU A 105 -5.67 -0.51 -3.52
C LEU A 105 -4.23 -1.01 -3.39
N ILE A 106 -3.55 -1.28 -4.51
CA ILE A 106 -2.12 -1.60 -4.52
C ILE A 106 -1.35 -0.49 -3.84
N GLN A 107 -1.61 0.77 -4.19
CA GLN A 107 -0.92 1.92 -3.61
C GLN A 107 -1.18 2.08 -2.11
N PHE A 108 -2.43 1.90 -1.65
CA PHE A 108 -2.75 1.95 -0.22
C PHE A 108 -2.00 0.87 0.56
N VAL A 109 -1.95 -0.34 0.04
CA VAL A 109 -1.29 -1.46 0.70
C VAL A 109 0.24 -1.32 0.64
N SER A 110 0.82 -1.03 -0.53
CA SER A 110 2.27 -0.86 -0.69
C SER A 110 2.78 0.33 0.09
N ASP A 111 2.32 1.52 -0.28
CA ASP A 111 2.90 2.78 0.17
C ASP A 111 2.36 3.13 1.55
N GLY A 112 1.07 2.89 1.79
CA GLY A 112 0.42 3.26 3.05
C GLY A 112 0.68 2.30 4.22
N VAL A 113 0.82 0.99 3.95
CA VAL A 113 0.94 0.00 5.04
C VAL A 113 2.35 -0.59 5.07
N LEU A 114 2.79 -1.19 3.97
CA LEU A 114 3.99 -2.03 3.99
C LEU A 114 5.28 -1.20 3.99
N SER A 115 5.30 -0.07 3.29
CA SER A 115 6.43 0.87 3.34
C SER A 115 6.60 1.47 4.75
N VAL A 116 5.49 1.81 5.41
CA VAL A 116 5.50 2.37 6.77
C VAL A 116 5.95 1.32 7.78
N ALA A 117 5.45 0.08 7.68
CA ALA A 117 5.88 -1.03 8.51
C ALA A 117 7.39 -1.30 8.36
N HIS A 118 7.90 -1.25 7.12
CA HIS A 118 9.33 -1.41 6.86
C HIS A 118 10.15 -0.26 7.48
N PHE A 119 9.71 0.98 7.32
CA PHE A 119 10.35 2.15 7.93
C PHE A 119 10.40 2.03 9.46
N ILE A 120 9.27 1.72 10.11
CA ILE A 120 9.21 1.54 11.57
C ILE A 120 10.17 0.43 12.02
N THR A 121 10.28 -0.66 11.26
CA THR A 121 11.21 -1.75 11.56
C THR A 121 12.66 -1.28 11.55
N LEU A 122 13.07 -0.54 10.52
CA LEU A 122 14.43 0.01 10.42
C LEU A 122 14.69 1.08 11.50
N PHE A 123 13.70 1.93 11.75
CA PHE A 123 13.79 2.97 12.78
C PHE A 123 13.96 2.35 14.17
N MET A 124 13.12 1.38 14.54
CA MET A 124 13.22 0.70 15.83
C MET A 124 14.54 -0.03 15.98
N LYS A 125 15.03 -0.68 14.92
CA LYS A 125 16.39 -1.27 14.93
C LYS A 125 17.44 -0.20 15.25
N HIS A 126 17.40 0.95 14.59
CA HIS A 126 18.35 2.03 14.82
C HIS A 126 18.29 2.56 16.26
N VAL A 127 17.09 2.73 16.82
CA VAL A 127 16.89 3.16 18.21
C VAL A 127 17.46 2.14 19.20
N VAL A 128 17.26 0.84 18.97
CA VAL A 128 17.83 -0.22 19.82
C VAL A 128 19.36 -0.26 19.75
N ASP A 129 19.92 -0.04 18.56
CA ASP A 129 21.37 -0.06 18.34
C ASP A 129 22.08 1.18 18.95
N HIS A 130 21.36 2.27 19.25
CA HIS A 130 21.90 3.53 19.78
C HIS A 130 21.16 3.96 21.05
N GLN A 131 21.58 3.40 22.18
CA GLN A 131 20.93 3.64 23.48
C GLN A 131 20.90 5.12 23.89
N ASP A 132 21.91 5.91 23.52
CA ASP A 132 21.94 7.34 23.83
C ASP A 132 20.83 8.13 23.09
N HIS A 133 20.45 7.70 21.89
CA HIS A 133 19.30 8.24 21.16
C HIS A 133 17.99 7.77 21.78
N GLN A 134 17.91 6.49 22.17
CA GLN A 134 16.74 5.92 22.83
C GLN A 134 16.39 6.67 24.12
N ASP A 135 17.38 6.96 24.96
CA ASP A 135 17.20 7.69 26.22
C ASP A 135 16.67 9.11 25.99
N LYS A 136 17.19 9.81 24.97
CA LYS A 136 16.73 11.16 24.58
C LYS A 136 15.29 11.15 24.10
N ILE A 137 14.94 10.23 23.20
CA ILE A 137 13.57 10.06 22.69
C ILE A 137 12.61 9.76 23.84
N TYR A 138 12.99 8.85 24.74
CA TYR A 138 12.17 8.53 25.90
C TYR A 138 11.97 9.72 26.84
N ALA A 139 13.04 10.48 27.12
CA ALA A 139 12.97 11.68 27.96
C ALA A 139 12.01 12.72 27.37
N GLU A 140 12.06 12.97 26.05
CA GLU A 140 11.15 13.88 25.36
C GLU A 140 9.69 13.40 25.41
N ILE A 141 9.44 12.10 25.19
CA ILE A 141 8.09 11.53 25.32
C ILE A 141 7.56 11.73 26.75
N VAL A 142 8.37 11.49 27.77
CA VAL A 142 7.96 11.67 29.17
C VAL A 142 7.69 13.15 29.49
N ASP A 143 8.49 14.08 28.95
CA ASP A 143 8.33 15.52 29.17
C ASP A 143 7.08 16.08 28.49
N VAL A 144 6.86 15.76 27.21
CA VAL A 144 5.78 16.34 26.38
C VAL A 144 4.47 15.57 26.51
N VAL A 145 4.52 14.25 26.48
CA VAL A 145 3.33 13.39 26.52
C VAL A 145 3.00 13.02 27.97
N GLY A 146 4.01 12.66 28.75
CA GLY A 146 3.82 12.07 30.07
C GLY A 146 3.52 10.58 30.00
N ARG A 147 3.65 9.89 31.13
CA ARG A 147 3.54 8.41 31.19
C ARG A 147 2.10 7.89 31.23
N GLY A 148 1.11 8.77 31.47
CA GLY A 148 -0.27 8.38 31.78
C GLY A 148 -1.28 8.58 30.65
N ARG A 149 -0.87 9.08 29.49
CA ARG A 149 -1.78 9.33 28.36
C ARG A 149 -1.17 8.85 27.04
N ALA A 150 -2.04 8.56 26.08
CA ALA A 150 -1.62 8.36 24.70
C ALA A 150 -1.15 9.70 24.09
N PRO A 151 -0.21 9.65 23.13
CA PRO A 151 0.06 10.79 22.25
C PRO A 151 -1.22 11.26 21.55
N THR A 152 -1.39 12.57 21.43
CA THR A 152 -2.51 13.25 20.75
C THR A 152 -2.05 13.85 19.44
#